data_AF-A0A2I0D8H5-F1
#
_entry.id   AF-A0A2I0D8H5-F1
#
_cell.length_a   1.000
_cell.length_b   1.000
_cell.length_c   1.000
_cell.angle_alpha   90.00
_cell.angle_beta   90.00
_cell.angle_gamma   90.00
#
_symmetry.space_group_name_H-M   'P 1'
#
loop_
_entity.id
_entity.type
_entity.pdbx_description
1 polymer ?
#
loop_
_entity_poly.entity_id
_entity_poly.type
_entity_poly.pdbx_seq_one_letter_code
_entity_poly.pdbx_strand_id
1 'polypeptide(L)'
;MTKKLTLKIGIGLTLLIGLIYFIDPAFQRSVTFDSYSAKYEWRLFNNSYCNSKTAGHCFTNETNRTNAEIELYLTLLEHVESSEQIEKKLKKVVKETYRFERTYSELTQTDEIRIDSLRKYRDEIFRKIMLK
;
A
#
# COMPACT_ATOMS: atom_id res chain seq x y z
N MET A 1 -13.16 -3.04 48.53
CA MET A 1 -13.67 -3.86 47.40
C MET A 1 -13.11 -3.43 46.04
N THR A 2 -12.88 -2.13 45.83
CA THR A 2 -12.37 -1.53 44.59
C THR A 2 -11.01 -2.07 44.09
N LYS A 3 -10.02 -2.33 44.97
CA LYS A 3 -8.69 -2.83 44.57
C LYS A 3 -8.69 -4.22 43.92
N LYS A 4 -9.59 -5.13 44.35
CA LYS A 4 -9.71 -6.48 43.75
C LYS A 4 -10.42 -6.42 42.39
N LEU A 5 -11.31 -5.45 42.19
CA LEU A 5 -12.01 -5.25 40.93
C LEU A 5 -11.08 -4.62 39.88
N THR A 6 -10.30 -3.61 40.26
CA THR A 6 -9.31 -2.99 39.35
C THR A 6 -8.21 -3.96 38.94
N LEU A 7 -7.75 -4.84 39.83
CA LEU A 7 -6.77 -5.89 39.47
C LEU A 7 -7.34 -6.90 38.46
N LYS A 8 -8.58 -7.35 38.65
CA LYS A 8 -9.26 -8.25 37.70
C LYS A 8 -9.48 -7.61 36.34
N ILE A 9 -9.87 -6.33 36.30
CA ILE A 9 -10.02 -5.55 35.07
C ILE A 9 -8.66 -5.43 34.37
N GLY A 10 -7.59 -5.13 35.11
CA GLY A 10 -6.23 -5.05 34.58
C GLY A 10 -5.77 -6.36 33.93
N ILE A 11 -5.91 -7.49 34.64
CA ILE A 11 -5.55 -8.82 34.11
C ILE A 11 -6.38 -9.17 32.86
N GLY A 12 -7.68 -8.87 32.89
CA GLY A 12 -8.56 -9.10 31.74
C GLY A 12 -8.15 -8.29 30.51
N LEU A 13 -7.79 -7.01 30.70
CA LEU A 13 -7.28 -6.16 29.62
C LEU A 13 -5.97 -6.69 29.04
N THR A 14 -5.04 -7.13 29.88
CA THR A 14 -3.76 -7.69 29.43
C THR A 14 -3.95 -8.97 28.63
N LEU A 15 -4.84 -9.87 29.07
CA LEU A 15 -5.19 -11.09 28.32
C LEU A 15 -5.81 -10.77 26.96
N LEU A 16 -6.71 -9.77 26.90
CA LEU A 16 -7.33 -9.33 25.65
C LEU A 16 -6.28 -8.77 24.67
N ILE A 17 -5.37 -7.92 25.14
CA ILE A 17 -4.29 -7.37 24.32
C ILE A 17 -3.37 -8.49 23.81
N GLY A 18 -3.04 -9.46 24.67
CA GLY A 18 -2.25 -10.63 24.29
C GLY A 18 -2.91 -11.48 23.21
N LEU A 19 -4.23 -11.69 23.29
CA LEU A 19 -5.00 -12.39 22.25
C LEU A 19 -5.03 -11.63 20.93
N ILE A 20 -5.28 -10.32 20.97
CA ILE A 20 -5.29 -9.47 19.76
C ILE A 20 -3.90 -9.47 19.11
N TYR A 21 -2.83 -9.43 19.90
CA TYR A 21 -1.46 -9.55 19.42
C TYR A 21 -1.17 -10.91 18.78
N PHE A 22 -1.69 -12.00 19.35
CA PHE A 22 -1.49 -13.33 18.77
C PHE A 22 -2.33 -13.54 17.50
N ILE A 23 -3.56 -13.04 17.42
CA ILE A 23 -4.38 -13.17 16.21
C ILE A 23 -3.86 -12.23 15.11
N ASP A 24 -3.48 -11.01 15.48
CA ASP A 24 -3.13 -9.89 14.58
C ASP A 24 -4.09 -9.79 13.38
N PRO A 25 -5.35 -9.40 13.62
CA PRO A 25 -6.37 -9.39 12.58
C PRO A 25 -6.01 -8.43 11.44
N ALA A 26 -6.24 -8.87 10.21
CA ALA A 26 -6.13 -8.04 9.02
C ALA A 26 -7.43 -7.25 8.81
N PHE A 27 -7.30 -5.95 8.59
CA PHE A 27 -8.37 -5.02 8.26
C PHE A 27 -8.26 -4.63 6.79
N GLN A 28 -9.38 -4.64 6.09
CA GLN A 28 -9.43 -4.15 4.71
C GLN A 28 -9.43 -2.61 4.72
N ARG A 29 -8.50 -2.02 3.97
CA ARG A 29 -8.41 -0.59 3.69
C ARG A 29 -8.42 -0.38 2.18
N SER A 30 -8.61 0.86 1.75
CA SER A 30 -8.57 1.22 0.34
C SER A 30 -7.82 2.52 0.12
N VAL A 31 -7.09 2.58 -0.99
CA VAL A 31 -6.62 3.83 -1.58
C VAL A 31 -7.56 4.21 -2.71
N THR A 32 -7.91 5.49 -2.81
CA THR A 32 -8.98 5.97 -3.68
C THR A 32 -8.54 7.19 -4.49
N PHE A 33 -9.02 7.29 -5.72
CA PHE A 33 -8.95 8.50 -6.56
C PHE A 33 -10.22 8.57 -7.40
N ASP A 34 -11.00 9.64 -7.25
CA ASP A 34 -12.35 9.78 -7.80
C ASP A 34 -13.23 8.54 -7.50
N SER A 35 -13.77 7.89 -8.52
CA SER A 35 -14.58 6.67 -8.42
C SER A 35 -13.76 5.37 -8.39
N TYR A 36 -12.43 5.45 -8.51
CA TYR A 36 -11.54 4.29 -8.53
C TYR A 36 -10.95 3.99 -7.16
N SER A 37 -10.80 2.71 -6.85
CA SER A 37 -10.22 2.26 -5.58
C SER A 37 -9.45 0.96 -5.74
N ALA A 38 -8.37 0.81 -4.97
CA ALA A 38 -7.66 -0.44 -4.79
C ALA A 38 -7.62 -0.79 -3.30
N LYS A 39 -7.83 -2.07 -2.97
CA LYS A 39 -7.92 -2.54 -1.58
C LYS A 39 -6.60 -3.12 -1.12
N TYR A 40 -6.32 -3.01 0.17
CA TYR A 40 -5.15 -3.63 0.78
C TYR A 40 -5.41 -4.04 2.23
N GLU A 41 -4.62 -5.01 2.69
CA GLU A 41 -4.66 -5.45 4.08
C GLU A 41 -3.80 -4.55 4.97
N TRP A 42 -4.39 -4.13 6.09
CA TRP A 42 -3.74 -3.43 7.19
C TRP A 42 -3.76 -4.28 8.45
N ARG A 43 -2.62 -4.44 9.11
CA ARG A 43 -2.48 -5.19 10.37
C ARG A 43 -2.09 -4.26 11.50
N LEU A 44 -2.60 -4.51 12.72
CA LEU A 44 -2.30 -3.65 13.88
C LEU A 44 -0.87 -3.84 14.37
N PHE A 45 -0.36 -5.07 14.37
CA PHE A 45 0.98 -5.41 14.85
C PHE A 45 1.92 -5.76 13.70
N ASN A 46 1.69 -5.14 12.53
CA ASN A 46 2.45 -5.19 11.28
C ASN A 46 3.92 -5.68 11.38
N ASN A 47 4.76 -4.97 12.15
CA ASN A 47 6.18 -5.29 12.29
C ASN A 47 6.45 -6.55 13.11
N SER A 48 5.63 -6.82 14.12
CA SER A 48 5.81 -8.00 14.98
C SER A 48 5.30 -9.27 14.30
N TYR A 49 4.21 -9.18 13.53
CA TYR A 49 3.73 -10.32 12.75
C TYR A 49 4.75 -10.70 11.67
N CYS A 50 5.24 -9.73 10.87
CA CYS A 50 6.23 -10.04 9.84
C CYS A 50 7.55 -10.57 10.40
N ASN A 51 8.08 -9.99 11.47
CA ASN A 51 9.37 -10.44 11.99
C ASN A 51 9.27 -11.75 12.77
N SER A 52 8.22 -11.92 13.59
CA SER A 52 8.16 -13.05 14.54
C SER A 52 7.40 -14.25 14.01
N LYS A 53 6.45 -14.08 13.07
CA LYS A 53 5.60 -15.18 12.57
C LYS A 53 5.92 -15.64 11.17
N THR A 54 6.36 -14.73 10.30
CA THR A 54 6.70 -15.07 8.91
C THR A 54 8.20 -14.99 8.64
N ALA A 55 9.04 -14.77 9.65
CA ALA A 55 10.49 -14.62 9.53
C ALA A 55 10.92 -13.57 8.47
N GLY A 56 10.13 -12.50 8.32
CA GLY A 56 10.35 -11.45 7.32
C GLY A 56 9.66 -11.69 5.97
N HIS A 57 9.04 -12.84 5.75
CA HIS A 57 8.26 -13.14 4.53
C HIS A 57 6.83 -12.59 4.57
N CYS A 58 6.65 -11.34 5.01
CA CYS A 58 5.43 -10.62 4.71
C CYS A 58 5.64 -9.15 4.41
N PHE A 59 4.70 -8.59 3.66
CA PHE A 59 4.68 -7.19 3.35
C PHE A 59 4.24 -6.38 4.56
N THR A 60 4.95 -5.29 4.81
CA THR A 60 4.50 -4.31 5.79
C THR A 60 3.21 -3.63 5.29
N ASN A 61 2.44 -3.04 6.21
CA ASN A 61 1.28 -2.20 5.86
C ASN A 61 1.62 -1.13 4.81
N GLU A 62 2.78 -0.49 4.91
CA GLU A 62 3.25 0.51 3.94
C GLU A 62 3.51 -0.12 2.57
N THR A 63 4.07 -1.33 2.54
CA THR A 63 4.27 -2.07 1.30
C THR A 63 2.94 -2.53 0.69
N ASN A 64 1.99 -3.02 1.50
CA ASN A 64 0.64 -3.36 1.05
C ASN A 64 -0.08 -2.14 0.47
N ARG A 65 0.01 -1.00 1.15
CA ARG A 65 -0.55 0.27 0.68
C ARG A 65 0.09 0.68 -0.65
N THR A 66 1.42 0.64 -0.75
CA THR A 66 2.15 1.00 -1.97
C THR A 66 1.75 0.09 -3.14
N ASN A 67 1.59 -1.22 -2.90
CA ASN A 67 1.15 -2.16 -3.91
C ASN A 67 -0.30 -1.90 -4.36
N ALA A 68 -1.19 -1.47 -3.47
CA ALA A 68 -2.52 -1.04 -3.87
C ALA A 68 -2.53 0.32 -4.58
N GLU A 69 -1.66 1.26 -4.22
CA GLU A 69 -1.50 2.51 -4.98
C GLU A 69 -1.06 2.22 -6.42
N ILE A 70 -0.14 1.26 -6.60
CA ILE A 70 0.28 0.76 -7.91
C ILE A 70 -0.89 0.16 -8.70
N GLU A 71 -1.71 -0.69 -8.07
CA GLU A 71 -2.93 -1.23 -8.70
C GLU A 71 -3.88 -0.10 -9.13
N LEU A 72 -4.08 0.89 -8.26
CA LEU A 72 -4.88 2.06 -8.58
C LEU A 72 -4.31 2.80 -9.79
N TYR A 73 -3.00 3.03 -9.86
CA TYR A 73 -2.37 3.72 -11.00
C TYR A 73 -2.50 2.93 -12.31
N LEU A 74 -2.40 1.61 -12.27
CA LEU A 74 -2.63 0.75 -13.43
C LEU A 74 -4.09 0.87 -13.92
N THR A 75 -5.07 0.83 -13.01
CA THR A 75 -6.48 1.05 -13.35
C THR A 75 -6.72 2.46 -13.90
N LEU A 76 -6.14 3.48 -13.29
CA LEU A 76 -6.24 4.86 -13.76
C LEU A 76 -5.69 4.99 -15.19
N LEU A 77 -4.56 4.34 -15.50
CA LEU A 77 -3.97 4.39 -16.85
C LEU A 77 -4.86 3.76 -17.93
N GLU A 78 -5.64 2.73 -17.58
CA GLU A 78 -6.64 2.12 -18.48
C GLU A 78 -7.80 3.08 -18.81
N HIS A 79 -8.09 4.00 -17.90
CA HIS A 79 -9.19 4.97 -18.03
C HIS A 79 -8.73 6.40 -18.32
N VAL A 80 -7.46 6.63 -18.64
CA VAL A 80 -6.88 7.97 -18.80
C VAL A 80 -7.58 8.84 -19.86
N GLU A 81 -8.08 8.25 -20.94
CA GLU A 81 -8.83 8.97 -22.01
C GLU A 81 -10.16 9.56 -21.52
N SER A 82 -10.69 9.07 -20.39
CA SER A 82 -11.96 9.53 -19.83
C SER A 82 -11.83 10.77 -18.95
N SER A 83 -10.61 11.19 -18.57
CA SER A 83 -10.42 12.31 -17.64
C SER A 83 -9.02 12.92 -17.68
N GLU A 84 -8.94 14.23 -17.95
CA GLU A 84 -7.71 15.03 -17.82
C GLU A 84 -7.14 15.00 -16.39
N GLN A 85 -7.98 14.83 -15.37
CA GLN A 85 -7.52 14.74 -13.98
C GLN A 85 -6.74 13.45 -13.73
N ILE A 86 -7.13 12.36 -14.38
CA ILE A 86 -6.41 11.08 -14.32
C ILE A 86 -5.03 11.23 -14.94
N GLU A 87 -4.94 11.85 -16.12
CA GLU A 87 -3.67 12.14 -16.78
C GLU A 87 -2.75 12.99 -15.87
N LYS A 88 -3.28 14.09 -15.31
CA LYS A 88 -2.54 14.95 -14.38
C LYS A 88 -2.05 14.17 -13.15
N LYS A 89 -2.90 13.31 -12.57
CA LYS A 89 -2.55 12.47 -11.42
C LYS A 89 -1.41 11.50 -11.76
N LEU A 90 -1.49 10.80 -12.89
CA LEU A 90 -0.47 9.84 -13.32
C LEU A 90 0.87 10.53 -13.60
N LYS A 91 0.87 11.64 -14.35
CA LYS A 91 2.10 12.41 -14.62
C LYS A 91 2.73 12.92 -13.33
N LYS A 92 1.92 13.43 -12.40
CA LYS A 92 2.40 13.88 -11.09
C LYS A 92 3.03 12.75 -10.29
N VAL A 93 2.36 11.60 -10.18
CA VAL A 93 2.86 10.44 -9.42
C VAL A 93 4.18 9.93 -9.97
N VAL A 94 4.31 9.82 -11.31
CA VAL A 94 5.55 9.38 -11.95
C VAL A 94 6.67 10.37 -11.67
N LYS A 95 6.41 11.68 -11.75
CA LYS A 95 7.41 12.73 -11.49
C LYS A 95 7.84 12.82 -10.02
N GLU A 96 6.92 12.63 -9.08
CA GLU A 96 7.20 12.82 -7.64
C GLU A 96 7.75 11.57 -6.95
N THR A 97 7.65 10.41 -7.60
CA THR A 97 8.15 9.14 -7.05
C THR A 97 9.46 8.77 -7.72
N TYR A 98 10.58 8.93 -7.01
CA TYR A 98 11.94 8.64 -7.52
C TYR A 98 12.05 7.32 -8.29
N ARG A 99 11.43 6.25 -7.78
CA ARG A 99 11.43 4.94 -8.45
C ARG A 99 10.76 5.00 -9.83
N PHE A 100 9.60 5.65 -9.93
CA PHE A 100 8.85 5.74 -11.18
C PHE A 100 9.51 6.71 -12.16
N GLU A 101 9.95 7.86 -11.67
CA GLU A 101 10.67 8.86 -12.47
C GLU A 101 11.90 8.23 -13.11
N ARG A 102 12.77 7.61 -12.30
CA ARG A 102 13.99 6.99 -12.78
C ARG A 102 13.72 5.90 -13.81
N THR A 103 12.81 4.97 -13.53
CA THR A 103 12.47 3.90 -14.47
C THR A 103 11.86 4.46 -15.76
N TYR A 104 11.02 5.49 -15.68
CA TYR A 104 10.47 6.15 -16.85
C TYR A 104 11.55 6.81 -17.71
N SER A 105 12.44 7.61 -17.11
CA SER A 105 13.53 8.28 -17.83
C SER A 105 14.51 7.28 -18.44
N GLU A 106 14.82 6.18 -17.75
CA GLU A 106 15.68 5.11 -18.28
C GLU A 106 15.05 4.42 -19.52
N LEU A 107 13.72 4.21 -19.53
CA LEU A 107 13.01 3.52 -20.62
C LEU A 107 12.67 4.41 -21.81
N THR A 108 12.48 5.72 -21.57
CA THR A 108 12.01 6.66 -22.61
C THR A 108 13.07 7.65 -23.06
N GLN A 109 14.19 7.77 -22.33
CA GLN A 109 15.25 8.75 -22.58
C GLN A 109 14.76 10.21 -22.60
N THR A 110 13.68 10.50 -21.87
CA THR A 110 13.12 11.85 -21.74
C THR A 110 12.53 12.09 -20.35
N ASP A 111 12.57 13.34 -19.91
CA ASP A 111 11.94 13.80 -18.66
C ASP A 111 10.48 14.24 -18.87
N GLU A 112 10.02 14.29 -20.12
CA GLU A 112 8.63 14.60 -20.44
C GLU A 112 7.77 13.34 -20.32
N ILE A 113 6.86 13.33 -19.33
CA ILE A 113 5.97 12.20 -19.09
C ILE A 113 4.81 12.22 -20.10
N ARG A 114 4.79 11.20 -20.97
CA ARG A 114 3.80 10.98 -22.03
C ARG A 114 2.96 9.75 -21.73
N ILE A 115 1.65 9.86 -21.90
CA ILE A 115 0.71 8.78 -21.58
C ILE A 115 0.96 7.52 -22.43
N ASP A 116 1.30 7.67 -23.72
CA ASP A 116 1.61 6.53 -24.59
C ASP A 116 2.82 5.73 -24.09
N SER A 117 3.84 6.42 -23.58
CA SER A 117 5.00 5.78 -22.96
C SER A 117 4.62 5.08 -21.65
N LEU A 118 3.76 5.69 -20.82
CA LEU A 118 3.24 5.04 -19.62
C LEU A 118 2.46 3.77 -19.95
N ARG A 119 1.63 3.78 -21.01
CA ARG A 119 0.90 2.60 -21.48
C ARG A 119 1.84 1.50 -21.94
N LYS A 120 2.85 1.86 -22.74
CA LYS A 120 3.82 0.91 -23.29
C LYS A 120 4.65 0.20 -22.21
N TYR A 121 5.04 0.92 -21.17
CA TYR A 121 5.96 0.43 -20.13
C TYR A 121 5.33 0.32 -18.74
N ARG A 122 4.01 0.10 -18.69
CA ARG A 122 3.23 0.18 -17.45
C ARG A 122 3.70 -0.82 -16.39
N ASP A 123 4.10 -2.02 -16.79
CA ASP A 123 4.45 -3.11 -15.89
C ASP A 123 5.87 -2.93 -15.30
N GLU A 124 6.73 -2.24 -16.03
CA GLU A 124 8.07 -1.85 -15.58
C GLU A 124 8.02 -0.63 -14.65
N ILE A 125 7.27 0.41 -15.03
CA ILE A 125 7.15 1.65 -14.26
C ILE A 125 6.36 1.37 -12.98
N PHE A 126 5.15 0.83 -13.09
CA PHE A 126 4.27 0.55 -11.95
C PHE A 126 4.48 -0.87 -11.41
N ARG A 127 5.74 -1.27 -11.22
CA ARG A 127 6.06 -2.61 -10.71
C ARG A 127 5.76 -2.75 -9.22
N LYS A 128 4.95 -3.73 -8.83
CA LYS A 128 4.71 -4.09 -7.42
C LYS A 128 6.00 -4.44 -6.70
N ILE A 129 6.08 -4.09 -5.42
CA ILE A 129 7.15 -4.53 -4.53
C ILE A 129 6.90 -6.02 -4.25
N MET A 130 7.92 -6.84 -4.50
CA MET A 130 7.90 -8.29 -4.26
C MET A 130 8.70 -8.62 -3.00
N LEU A 131 8.26 -9.62 -2.23
CA LEU A 131 9.08 -10.19 -1.16
C LEU A 131 10.28 -10.90 -1.78
N LYS A 132 11.44 -10.74 -1.16
CA LYS A 132 12.67 -11.48 -1.51
C LYS A 132 12.69 -12.84 -0.83
#